data_AF-A0AAF6YV27-F1
#
_entry.id   AF-A0AAF6YV27-F1
#
_cell.length_a   1.000
_cell.length_b   1.000
_cell.length_c   1.000
_cell.angle_alpha   90.00
_cell.angle_beta   90.00
_cell.angle_gamma   90.00
#
_symmetry.space_group_name_H-M   'P 1'
#
loop_
_entity.id
_entity.type
_entity.pdbx_description
1 polymer ?
#
loop_
_entity_poly.entity_id
_entity_poly.type
_entity_poly.pdbx_seq_one_letter_code
_entity_poly.pdbx_strand_id
1 'polypeptide(L)'
;MASERLPSRPACLLVASGAAEGVSAQSFLHCFTLASAAFNLQVATPGGKTMDFVDVNESNARWVQDFRLKAYASPAKLESIDGARYHALLIPSCPGALVDLASSGSLARILQHFHSESKPICAVGHGVAALCCATSEDRSWVFQGYSVTGPASLTPCMWCWIATWSPGRTPAPPSLPCRTCSSSVAAGSEEAPGQAPSRCHHLQMSWVSPETLPRDTRPAWALVELLGGSEDPP
;
A
#
# COMPACT_ATOMS: atom_id res chain seq x y z
N MET A 1 15.79 42.17 -0.02
CA MET A 1 14.60 41.31 0.20
C MET A 1 14.98 39.90 -0.18
N ALA A 2 15.10 38.99 0.78
CA ALA A 2 15.29 37.58 0.48
C ALA A 2 14.00 37.07 -0.15
N SER A 3 14.05 36.64 -1.41
CA SER A 3 12.98 35.87 -2.01
C SER A 3 12.92 34.56 -1.24
N GLU A 4 11.98 34.42 -0.30
CA GLU A 4 11.69 33.14 0.32
C GLU A 4 11.35 32.17 -0.81
N ARG A 5 12.29 31.29 -1.15
CA ARG A 5 11.99 30.16 -2.00
C ARG A 5 10.98 29.34 -1.23
N LEU A 6 9.74 29.29 -1.73
CA LEU A 6 8.77 28.30 -1.27
C LEU A 6 9.49 26.95 -1.20
N PRO A 7 9.40 26.22 -0.07
CA PRO A 7 10.05 24.93 0.04
C PRO A 7 9.56 24.04 -1.12
N SER A 8 10.51 23.48 -1.87
CA SER A 8 10.18 22.57 -2.96
C SER A 8 9.35 21.42 -2.40
N ARG A 9 8.20 21.13 -3.02
CA ARG A 9 7.31 20.06 -2.55
C ARG A 9 8.11 18.75 -2.44
N PRO A 10 8.00 18.01 -1.32
CA PRO A 10 8.71 16.75 -1.16
C PRO A 10 8.31 15.78 -2.27
N ALA A 11 9.27 15.00 -2.77
CA ALA A 11 9.01 14.00 -3.81
C ALA A 11 8.40 12.73 -3.19
N CYS A 12 7.37 12.16 -3.83
CA CYS A 12 6.76 10.90 -3.43
C CYS A 12 6.75 9.94 -4.63
N LEU A 13 7.18 8.71 -4.38
CA LEU A 13 7.16 7.63 -5.36
C LEU A 13 5.84 6.87 -5.21
N LEU A 14 5.03 6.84 -6.27
CA LEU A 14 3.83 6.03 -6.35
C LEU A 14 4.14 4.80 -7.19
N VAL A 15 4.24 3.63 -6.56
CA VAL A 15 4.54 2.37 -7.24
C VAL A 15 3.25 1.62 -7.51
N ALA A 16 3.03 1.24 -8.75
CA ALA A 16 1.87 0.46 -9.17
C ALA A 16 2.32 -0.78 -9.96
N SER A 17 1.40 -1.74 -10.10
CA SER A 17 1.66 -2.94 -10.90
C SER A 17 1.51 -2.65 -12.39
N GLY A 18 2.36 -3.27 -13.20
CA GLY A 18 2.25 -3.34 -14.66
C GLY A 18 1.79 -4.72 -15.15
N ALA A 19 1.27 -5.56 -14.26
CA ALA A 19 0.70 -6.87 -14.58
C ALA A 19 -0.76 -6.76 -15.05
N ALA A 20 -1.27 -7.80 -15.71
CA ALA A 20 -2.60 -7.82 -16.34
C ALA A 20 -3.75 -7.82 -15.30
N GLU A 21 -3.48 -8.29 -14.09
CA GLU A 21 -4.40 -8.24 -12.94
C GLU A 21 -4.60 -6.80 -12.43
N GLY A 22 -3.77 -5.86 -12.88
CA GLY A 22 -4.01 -4.44 -12.83
C GLY A 22 -3.97 -3.79 -11.44
N VAL A 23 -4.52 -2.58 -11.42
CA VAL A 23 -4.53 -1.66 -10.29
C VAL A 23 -5.97 -1.26 -10.00
N SER A 24 -6.41 -1.29 -8.74
CA SER A 24 -7.79 -0.90 -8.40
C SER A 24 -7.99 0.59 -8.67
N ALA A 25 -8.94 0.91 -9.56
CA ALA A 25 -9.20 2.27 -10.03
C ALA A 25 -9.52 3.23 -8.88
N GLN A 26 -10.39 2.81 -7.95
CA GLN A 26 -10.75 3.61 -6.77
C GLN A 26 -9.55 3.88 -5.86
N SER A 27 -8.76 2.84 -5.55
CA SER A 27 -7.61 2.99 -4.66
C SER A 27 -6.55 3.90 -5.26
N PHE A 28 -6.24 3.72 -6.55
CA PHE A 28 -5.29 4.57 -7.25
C PHE A 28 -5.77 6.02 -7.35
N LEU A 29 -7.06 6.24 -7.67
CA LEU A 29 -7.66 7.57 -7.71
C LEU A 29 -7.50 8.33 -6.39
N HIS A 30 -7.82 7.68 -5.26
CA HIS A 30 -7.66 8.29 -3.94
C HIS A 30 -6.19 8.55 -3.59
N CYS A 31 -5.32 7.56 -3.79
CA CYS A 31 -3.89 7.68 -3.53
C CYS A 31 -3.26 8.81 -4.36
N PHE A 32 -3.56 8.84 -5.65
CA PHE A 32 -3.05 9.85 -6.58
C PHE A 32 -3.57 11.23 -6.23
N THR A 33 -4.86 11.39 -5.94
CA THR A 33 -5.45 12.70 -5.60
C THR A 33 -4.85 13.25 -4.30
N LEU A 34 -4.77 12.43 -3.25
CA LEU A 34 -4.20 12.83 -1.97
C LEU A 34 -2.71 13.18 -2.11
N ALA A 35 -1.94 12.31 -2.75
CA ALA A 35 -0.50 12.50 -2.81
C ALA A 35 -0.10 13.62 -3.80
N SER A 36 -0.87 13.83 -4.88
CA SER A 36 -0.62 14.92 -5.85
C SER A 36 -0.97 16.31 -5.30
N ALA A 37 -1.69 16.40 -4.18
CA ALA A 37 -1.94 17.65 -3.47
C ALA A 37 -0.77 18.07 -2.57
N ALA A 38 -0.03 17.11 -1.99
CA ALA A 38 1.05 17.37 -1.04
C ALA A 38 2.47 17.19 -1.64
N PHE A 39 2.65 16.23 -2.54
CA PHE A 39 3.97 15.81 -3.04
C PHE A 39 4.18 16.08 -4.53
N ASN A 40 5.44 16.21 -4.94
CA ASN A 40 5.80 16.03 -6.34
C ASN A 40 5.80 14.52 -6.65
N LEU A 41 4.78 14.04 -7.38
CA LEU A 41 4.61 12.61 -7.62
C LEU A 41 5.42 12.12 -8.81
N GLN A 42 5.96 10.91 -8.66
CA GLN A 42 6.43 10.11 -9.77
C GLN A 42 5.74 8.74 -9.72
N VAL A 43 5.05 8.38 -10.79
CA VAL A 43 4.47 7.04 -10.93
C VAL A 43 5.52 6.12 -11.53
N ALA A 44 5.70 4.94 -10.95
CA ALA A 44 6.61 3.93 -11.46
C ALA A 44 5.94 2.55 -11.48
N THR A 45 6.28 1.77 -12.50
CA THR A 45 5.85 0.37 -12.65
C THR A 45 7.05 -0.48 -13.09
N PRO A 46 7.04 -1.80 -12.82
CA PRO A 46 8.07 -2.70 -13.34
C PRO A 46 8.16 -2.60 -14.88
N GLY A 47 9.37 -2.36 -15.38
CA GLY A 47 9.65 -2.14 -16.80
C GLY A 47 9.07 -0.86 -17.40
N GLY A 48 8.41 0.01 -16.62
CA GLY A 48 7.71 1.20 -17.12
C GLY A 48 6.46 0.86 -17.94
N LYS A 49 5.86 -0.31 -17.69
CA LYS A 49 4.62 -0.75 -18.33
C LYS A 49 3.46 0.17 -17.95
N THR A 50 2.58 0.45 -18.91
CA THR A 50 1.32 1.14 -18.62
C THR A 50 0.47 0.32 -17.65
N MET A 51 -0.31 1.00 -16.81
CA MET A 51 -1.18 0.35 -15.85
C MET A 51 -2.53 0.02 -16.47
N ASP A 52 -3.01 -1.19 -16.19
CA ASP A 52 -4.41 -1.56 -16.41
C ASP A 52 -5.22 -1.31 -15.14
N PHE A 53 -6.40 -0.71 -15.28
CA PHE A 53 -7.28 -0.41 -14.16
C PHE A 53 -8.39 -1.46 -14.04
N VAL A 54 -8.52 -2.03 -12.85
CA VAL A 54 -9.63 -2.91 -12.46
C VAL A 54 -10.64 -2.16 -11.59
N ASP A 55 -11.82 -2.75 -11.39
CA ASP A 55 -12.93 -2.15 -10.63
C ASP A 55 -13.39 -0.78 -11.20
N VAL A 56 -13.31 -0.62 -12.52
CA VAL A 56 -13.82 0.58 -13.21
C VAL A 56 -15.35 0.50 -13.23
N ASN A 57 -16.00 1.56 -12.76
CA ASN A 57 -17.46 1.70 -12.70
C ASN A 57 -17.86 3.14 -13.06
N GLU A 58 -19.16 3.43 -13.05
CA GLU A 58 -19.67 4.74 -13.46
C GLU A 58 -19.07 5.90 -12.66
N SER A 59 -18.76 5.72 -11.37
CA SER A 59 -18.26 6.80 -10.52
C SER A 59 -16.78 7.15 -10.76
N ASN A 60 -15.98 6.25 -11.34
CA ASN A 60 -14.56 6.49 -11.63
C ASN A 60 -14.18 6.44 -13.11
N ALA A 61 -15.07 5.97 -14.00
CA ALA A 61 -14.77 5.77 -15.42
C ALA A 61 -14.25 7.05 -16.08
N ARG A 62 -14.90 8.19 -15.80
CA ARG A 62 -14.48 9.49 -16.31
C ARG A 62 -13.06 9.85 -15.86
N TRP A 63 -12.77 9.67 -14.57
CA TRP A 63 -11.44 9.97 -14.03
C TRP A 63 -10.37 9.07 -14.65
N VAL A 64 -10.65 7.78 -14.86
CA VAL A 64 -9.71 6.84 -15.49
C VAL A 64 -9.40 7.26 -16.93
N GLN A 65 -10.43 7.66 -17.69
CA GLN A 65 -10.24 8.20 -19.05
C GLN A 65 -9.38 9.46 -19.03
N ASP A 66 -9.68 10.41 -18.14
CA ASP A 66 -8.90 11.65 -18.01
C ASP A 66 -7.46 11.38 -17.55
N PHE A 67 -7.24 10.41 -16.66
CA PHE A 67 -5.93 10.04 -16.17
C PHE A 67 -5.04 9.50 -17.30
N ARG A 68 -5.59 8.70 -18.22
CA ARG A 68 -4.86 8.13 -19.37
C ARG A 68 -4.29 9.18 -20.32
N LEU A 69 -4.82 10.40 -20.28
CA LEU A 69 -4.33 11.53 -21.08
C LEU A 69 -3.21 12.33 -20.38
N LYS A 70 -2.94 12.07 -19.10
CA LYS A 70 -1.92 12.77 -18.32
C LYS A 70 -0.54 12.15 -18.54
N ALA A 71 0.51 12.94 -18.34
CA ALA A 71 1.89 12.44 -18.38
C ALA A 71 2.14 11.27 -17.41
N TYR A 72 1.41 11.23 -16.28
CA TYR A 72 1.48 10.13 -15.30
C TYR A 72 0.99 8.78 -15.82
N ALA A 73 0.27 8.72 -16.94
CA ALA A 73 -0.11 7.48 -17.60
C ALA A 73 1.07 6.79 -18.30
N SER A 74 2.20 7.48 -18.45
CA SER A 74 3.48 6.91 -18.87
C SER A 74 4.41 6.80 -17.65
N PRO A 75 4.32 5.69 -16.87
CA PRO A 75 5.09 5.54 -15.66
C PRO A 75 6.58 5.35 -15.96
N ALA A 76 7.42 5.76 -15.00
CA ALA A 76 8.84 5.51 -15.05
C ALA A 76 9.15 4.02 -14.81
N LYS A 77 10.29 3.55 -15.35
CA LYS A 77 10.79 2.20 -15.12
C LYS A 77 11.25 2.07 -13.67
N LEU A 78 10.63 1.17 -12.90
CA LEU A 78 10.97 0.94 -11.49
C LEU A 78 12.46 0.61 -11.30
N GLU A 79 13.07 -0.06 -12.28
CA GLU A 79 14.48 -0.45 -12.29
C GLU A 79 15.44 0.74 -12.38
N SER A 80 14.95 1.88 -12.89
CA SER A 80 15.72 3.13 -13.03
C SER A 80 15.55 4.09 -11.84
N ILE A 81 14.76 3.70 -10.86
CA ILE A 81 14.42 4.55 -9.72
C ILE A 81 15.48 4.46 -8.64
N ASP A 82 16.02 5.61 -8.27
CA ASP A 82 16.82 5.77 -7.06
C ASP A 82 15.94 6.21 -5.88
N GLY A 83 15.81 5.33 -4.87
CA GLY A 83 15.01 5.56 -3.67
C GLY A 83 15.46 6.76 -2.83
N ALA A 84 16.72 7.18 -2.95
CA ALA A 84 17.26 8.34 -2.23
C ALA A 84 16.52 9.65 -2.57
N ARG A 85 16.01 9.76 -3.81
CA ARG A 85 15.36 10.98 -4.33
C ARG A 85 13.97 11.26 -3.74
N TYR A 86 13.37 10.29 -3.07
CA TYR A 86 11.99 10.39 -2.57
C TYR A 86 11.95 10.44 -1.06
N HIS A 87 10.90 11.08 -0.56
CA HIS A 87 10.64 11.27 0.87
C HIS A 87 9.54 10.33 1.37
N ALA A 88 8.68 9.84 0.46
CA ALA A 88 7.60 8.92 0.77
C ALA A 88 7.41 7.90 -0.37
N LEU A 89 6.97 6.70 -0.01
CA LEU A 89 6.59 5.63 -0.93
C LEU A 89 5.12 5.30 -0.72
N LEU A 90 4.35 5.28 -1.81
CA LEU A 90 2.94 4.96 -1.81
C LEU A 90 2.65 3.82 -2.79
N ILE A 91 1.96 2.79 -2.30
CA ILE A 91 1.56 1.62 -3.08
C ILE A 91 0.04 1.49 -2.94
N PRO A 92 -0.76 1.87 -3.95
CA PRO A 92 -2.20 1.69 -3.91
C PRO A 92 -2.56 0.20 -3.95
N SER A 93 -3.84 -0.11 -3.77
CA SER A 93 -4.32 -1.48 -3.95
C SER A 93 -4.22 -1.89 -5.41
N CYS A 94 -3.28 -2.80 -5.69
CA CYS A 94 -3.08 -3.41 -6.99
C CYS A 94 -3.08 -4.94 -6.87
N PRO A 95 -4.13 -5.64 -7.33
CA PRO A 95 -4.13 -7.10 -7.38
C PRO A 95 -2.92 -7.67 -8.12
N GLY A 96 -2.44 -6.99 -9.16
CA GLY A 96 -1.23 -7.36 -9.89
C GLY A 96 0.07 -7.32 -9.08
N ALA A 97 0.09 -6.68 -7.90
CA ALA A 97 1.27 -6.66 -7.03
C ALA A 97 1.75 -8.05 -6.64
N LEU A 98 0.85 -9.04 -6.57
CA LEU A 98 1.19 -10.43 -6.29
C LEU A 98 2.02 -11.08 -7.39
N VAL A 99 1.92 -10.56 -8.61
CA VAL A 99 2.56 -11.13 -9.80
C VAL A 99 3.92 -10.47 -10.04
N ASP A 100 3.99 -9.14 -10.00
CA ASP A 100 5.19 -8.41 -10.41
C ASP A 100 5.92 -7.67 -9.28
N LEU A 101 5.22 -7.14 -8.28
CA LEU A 101 5.84 -6.37 -7.19
C LEU A 101 6.37 -7.24 -6.05
N ALA A 102 5.68 -8.34 -5.70
CA ALA A 102 6.01 -9.19 -4.56
C ALA A 102 7.38 -9.89 -4.67
N SER A 103 7.92 -10.02 -5.88
CA SER A 103 9.22 -10.61 -6.18
C SER A 103 10.19 -9.63 -6.88
N SER A 104 9.87 -8.33 -6.89
CA SER A 104 10.67 -7.32 -7.58
C SER A 104 11.96 -6.98 -6.81
N GLY A 105 13.11 -7.32 -7.38
CA GLY A 105 14.41 -6.93 -6.81
C GLY A 105 14.64 -5.41 -6.79
N SER A 106 14.10 -4.68 -7.76
CA SER A 106 14.19 -3.21 -7.80
C SER A 106 13.37 -2.58 -6.68
N LEU A 107 12.16 -3.09 -6.43
CA LEU A 107 11.35 -2.63 -5.31
C LEU A 107 11.99 -2.98 -3.96
N ALA A 108 12.57 -4.19 -3.85
CA ALA A 108 13.25 -4.63 -2.63
C ALA A 108 14.37 -3.66 -2.23
N ARG A 109 15.21 -3.23 -3.18
CA ARG A 109 16.26 -2.22 -2.96
C ARG A 109 15.68 -0.89 -2.48
N ILE A 110 14.57 -0.43 -3.07
CA ILE A 110 13.92 0.83 -2.68
C ILE A 110 13.35 0.71 -1.25
N LEU A 111 12.65 -0.39 -0.94
CA LEU A 111 12.07 -0.62 0.38
C LEU A 111 13.14 -0.72 1.47
N GLN A 112 14.24 -1.41 1.21
CA GLN A 112 15.38 -1.49 2.13
C GLN A 112 15.96 -0.09 2.41
N HIS A 113 16.15 0.73 1.38
CA HIS A 113 16.61 2.11 1.55
C HIS A 113 15.61 2.95 2.37
N PHE A 114 14.32 2.80 2.11
CA PHE A 114 13.30 3.51 2.89
C PHE A 114 13.31 3.08 4.35
N HIS A 115 13.50 1.78 4.61
CA HIS A 115 13.62 1.26 5.96
C HIS A 115 14.88 1.79 6.67
N SER A 116 16.05 1.75 6.03
CA SER A 116 17.31 2.23 6.64
C SER A 116 17.27 3.72 6.97
N GLU A 117 16.61 4.51 6.12
CA GLU A 117 16.46 5.96 6.30
C GLU A 117 15.23 6.34 7.13
N SER A 118 14.50 5.37 7.69
CA SER A 118 13.24 5.60 8.43
C SER A 118 12.22 6.45 7.68
N LYS A 119 12.15 6.28 6.34
CA LYS A 119 11.23 6.99 5.47
C LYS A 119 9.85 6.33 5.44
N PRO A 120 8.76 7.11 5.36
CA PRO A 120 7.40 6.56 5.36
C PRO A 120 7.10 5.72 4.12
N ILE A 121 6.48 4.56 4.35
CA ILE A 121 5.94 3.65 3.34
C ILE A 121 4.45 3.44 3.64
N CYS A 122 3.60 3.71 2.66
CA CYS A 122 2.17 3.45 2.74
C CYS A 122 1.79 2.42 1.67
N ALA A 123 1.22 1.30 2.10
CA ALA A 123 0.73 0.25 1.23
C ALA A 123 -0.73 -0.03 1.55
N VAL A 124 -1.59 -0.09 0.51
CA VAL A 124 -3.04 -0.21 0.67
C VAL A 124 -3.53 -1.48 0.00
N GLY A 125 -4.42 -2.23 0.65
CA GLY A 125 -5.08 -3.40 0.05
C GLY A 125 -4.07 -4.44 -0.47
N HIS A 126 -4.22 -4.86 -1.72
CA HIS A 126 -3.31 -5.83 -2.34
C HIS A 126 -1.89 -5.28 -2.57
N GLY A 127 -1.70 -3.96 -2.51
CA GLY A 127 -0.38 -3.33 -2.58
C GLY A 127 0.55 -3.74 -1.44
N VAL A 128 0.01 -4.25 -0.33
CA VAL A 128 0.80 -4.81 0.79
C VAL A 128 1.67 -5.99 0.34
N ALA A 129 1.25 -6.75 -0.67
CA ALA A 129 2.05 -7.85 -1.22
C ALA A 129 3.41 -7.39 -1.76
N ALA A 130 3.51 -6.12 -2.17
CA ALA A 130 4.74 -5.54 -2.65
C ALA A 130 5.83 -5.47 -1.55
N LEU A 131 5.46 -5.47 -0.26
CA LEU A 131 6.41 -5.48 0.85
C LEU A 131 7.12 -6.83 1.00
N CYS A 132 6.60 -7.92 0.42
CA CYS A 132 7.18 -9.25 0.53
C CYS A 132 8.56 -9.37 -0.13
N CYS A 133 8.86 -8.52 -1.13
CA CYS A 133 10.15 -8.57 -1.81
C CYS A 133 11.33 -8.09 -0.94
N ALA A 134 11.06 -7.30 0.11
CA ALA A 134 12.09 -6.71 0.96
C ALA A 134 12.61 -7.72 1.99
N THR A 135 13.63 -8.48 1.59
CA THR A 135 14.38 -9.38 2.46
C THR A 135 15.77 -8.82 2.75
N SER A 136 16.27 -9.06 3.97
CA SER A 136 17.61 -8.69 4.42
C SER A 136 18.63 -9.78 4.02
N GLU A 137 19.93 -9.51 4.21
CA GLU A 137 21.03 -10.45 3.87
C GLU A 137 20.92 -11.79 4.60
N ASP A 138 20.38 -11.77 5.82
CA ASP A 138 20.08 -12.94 6.65
C ASP A 138 18.81 -13.70 6.20
N ARG A 139 18.19 -13.28 5.10
CA ARG A 139 16.91 -13.76 4.57
C ARG A 139 15.72 -13.52 5.50
N SER A 140 15.87 -12.65 6.50
CA SER A 140 14.74 -12.18 7.29
C SER A 140 13.95 -11.13 6.50
N TRP A 141 12.66 -11.02 6.82
CA TRP A 141 11.83 -9.97 6.23
C TRP A 141 12.14 -8.63 6.89
N VAL A 142 12.36 -7.57 6.09
CA VAL A 142 12.81 -6.26 6.59
C VAL A 142 11.80 -5.61 7.55
N PHE A 143 10.51 -5.93 7.38
CA PHE A 143 9.43 -5.41 8.22
C PHE A 143 9.05 -6.38 9.36
N GLN A 144 9.96 -7.27 9.76
CA GLN A 144 9.76 -8.11 10.93
C GLN A 144 9.47 -7.23 12.16
N GLY A 145 8.36 -7.53 12.86
CA GLY A 145 7.93 -6.77 14.04
C GLY A 145 6.99 -5.60 13.74
N TYR A 146 6.75 -5.27 12.47
CA TYR A 146 5.74 -4.26 12.11
C TYR A 146 4.33 -4.86 12.10
N SER A 147 3.36 -4.02 12.46
CA SER A 147 1.94 -4.34 12.28
C SER A 147 1.47 -3.85 10.92
N VAL A 148 0.84 -4.74 10.15
CA VAL A 148 0.36 -4.46 8.80
C VAL A 148 -1.08 -4.94 8.68
N THR A 149 -1.95 -4.11 8.11
CA THR A 149 -3.32 -4.51 7.74
C THR A 149 -3.38 -4.78 6.24
N GLY A 150 -4.05 -5.86 5.85
CA GLY A 150 -4.17 -6.29 4.46
C GLY A 150 -5.51 -6.96 4.19
N PRO A 151 -5.86 -7.19 2.91
CA PRO A 151 -7.09 -7.86 2.55
C PRO A 151 -7.13 -9.28 3.12
N ALA A 152 -8.20 -9.62 3.83
CA ALA A 152 -8.44 -10.99 4.27
C ALA A 152 -8.84 -11.85 3.07
N SER A 153 -8.00 -12.81 2.68
CA SER A 153 -8.34 -13.79 1.64
C SER A 153 -9.09 -14.96 2.26
N LEU A 154 -10.33 -15.21 1.80
CA LEU A 154 -11.06 -16.47 2.07
C LEU A 154 -10.59 -17.63 1.16
N THR A 155 -9.72 -17.36 0.19
CA THR A 155 -9.14 -18.36 -0.71
C THR A 155 -7.90 -19.00 -0.07
N PRO A 156 -7.65 -20.32 -0.22
CA PRO A 156 -6.48 -20.98 0.36
C PRO A 156 -5.16 -20.39 -0.15
N CYS A 157 -4.61 -19.48 0.66
CA CYS A 157 -3.20 -19.22 0.94
C CYS A 157 -2.17 -19.27 -0.21
N MET A 158 -2.31 -18.39 -1.21
CA MET A 158 -1.13 -17.90 -1.94
C MET A 158 -0.25 -16.99 -1.04
N TRP A 159 -0.86 -16.29 -0.08
CA TRP A 159 -0.16 -15.45 0.91
C TRP A 159 0.68 -16.23 1.93
N CYS A 160 0.19 -17.35 2.50
CA CYS A 160 1.05 -18.20 3.33
C CYS A 160 2.16 -18.83 2.50
N TRP A 161 1.92 -19.22 1.25
CA TRP A 161 2.96 -19.82 0.41
C TRP A 161 4.14 -18.86 0.20
N ILE A 162 3.88 -17.58 -0.08
CA ILE A 162 4.93 -16.57 -0.27
C ILE A 162 5.63 -16.22 1.07
N ALA A 163 4.88 -16.07 2.16
CA ALA A 163 5.46 -15.69 3.46
C ALA A 163 6.19 -16.84 4.19
N THR A 164 6.01 -18.10 3.78
CA THR A 164 6.63 -19.27 4.45
C THR A 164 7.70 -19.99 3.64
N TRP A 165 8.05 -19.50 2.44
CA TRP A 165 9.12 -20.09 1.64
C TRP A 165 10.51 -19.66 2.14
N SER A 166 10.93 -20.24 3.27
CA SER A 166 12.35 -20.42 3.58
C SER A 166 12.79 -21.80 3.07
N PRO A 167 13.86 -21.92 2.27
CA PRO A 167 14.43 -23.23 1.93
C PRO A 167 15.07 -23.81 3.20
N GLY A 168 14.31 -24.61 3.93
CA GLY A 168 14.76 -25.21 5.19
C GLY A 168 13.66 -25.68 6.15
N ARG A 169 12.37 -25.45 5.87
CA ARG A 169 11.28 -25.95 6.71
C ARG A 169 10.52 -27.08 6.01
N THR A 170 10.46 -28.25 6.66
CA THR A 170 9.66 -29.39 6.20
C THR A 170 8.18 -29.00 6.08
N PRO A 171 7.45 -29.54 5.09
CA PRO A 171 6.03 -29.25 4.95
C PRO A 171 5.27 -29.75 6.17
N ALA A 172 4.60 -28.84 6.88
CA ALA A 172 3.65 -29.19 7.92
C ALA A 172 2.37 -29.78 7.28
N PRO A 173 1.71 -30.76 7.93
CA PRO A 173 0.53 -31.42 7.37
C PRO A 173 -0.67 -30.47 7.23
N PRO A 174 -1.62 -30.77 6.32
CA PRO A 174 -2.60 -29.83 5.79
C PRO A 174 -3.80 -29.50 6.71
N SER A 175 -3.67 -29.58 8.03
CA SER A 175 -4.82 -29.51 8.95
C SER A 175 -4.79 -28.41 10.02
N LEU A 176 -3.84 -27.47 9.97
CA LEU A 176 -3.79 -26.38 10.94
C LEU A 176 -3.99 -25.01 10.26
N PRO A 177 -5.08 -24.28 10.59
CA PRO A 177 -5.22 -22.90 10.13
C PRO A 177 -4.08 -22.05 10.70
N CYS A 178 -3.45 -21.33 9.79
CA CYS A 178 -2.41 -20.34 10.05
C CYS A 178 -2.88 -19.32 11.11
N ARG A 179 -2.22 -19.27 12.28
CA ARG A 179 -2.56 -18.37 13.40
C ARG A 179 -2.33 -16.89 13.11
N THR A 180 -1.72 -16.50 11.99
CA THR A 180 -1.53 -15.07 11.63
C THR A 180 -2.69 -14.46 10.84
N CYS A 181 -3.72 -15.23 10.48
CA CYS A 181 -4.95 -14.68 9.86
C CYS A 181 -6.11 -14.46 10.85
N SER A 182 -5.98 -14.81 12.14
CA SER A 182 -7.12 -14.83 13.08
C SER A 182 -7.18 -13.70 14.10
N SER A 183 -6.21 -12.80 14.18
CA SER A 183 -6.30 -11.65 15.11
C SER A 183 -6.88 -10.41 14.43
N SER A 184 -8.12 -10.54 13.93
CA SER A 184 -9.14 -9.48 13.87
C SER A 184 -10.51 -10.12 13.61
N VAL A 185 -10.89 -11.08 14.45
CA VAL A 185 -12.30 -11.32 14.76
C VAL A 185 -12.39 -11.17 16.27
N ALA A 186 -13.07 -10.11 16.69
CA ALA A 186 -13.28 -9.80 18.09
C ALA A 186 -13.89 -11.01 18.83
N ALA A 187 -13.45 -11.20 20.07
CA ALA A 187 -14.21 -11.96 21.05
C ALA A 187 -15.67 -11.46 21.07
N GLY A 188 -16.61 -12.37 20.88
CA GLY A 188 -18.04 -12.06 20.88
C GLY A 188 -18.85 -13.30 20.52
N SER A 189 -19.31 -13.99 21.55
CA SER A 189 -20.10 -15.21 21.55
C SER A 189 -21.52 -15.04 20.99
N GLU A 190 -21.99 -16.09 20.31
CA GLU A 190 -23.39 -16.51 20.05
C GLU A 190 -24.28 -15.65 19.12
N GLU A 191 -24.51 -16.17 17.91
CA GLU A 191 -25.47 -15.68 16.91
C GLU A 191 -26.90 -16.16 17.22
N ALA A 192 -27.88 -15.25 17.20
CA ALA A 192 -29.30 -15.54 17.07
C ALA A 192 -29.80 -15.17 15.65
N PRO A 193 -30.74 -15.92 15.04
CA PRO A 193 -31.04 -15.81 13.61
C PRO A 193 -32.01 -14.66 13.31
N GLY A 194 -31.64 -13.74 12.39
CA GLY A 194 -32.58 -12.73 11.90
C GLY A 194 -32.06 -11.44 11.26
N GLN A 195 -30.82 -11.33 10.77
CA GLN A 195 -30.29 -10.07 10.21
C GLN A 195 -29.71 -10.23 8.79
N ALA A 196 -30.13 -9.33 7.88
CA ALA A 196 -29.71 -9.23 6.49
C ALA A 196 -28.19 -8.92 6.33
N PRO A 197 -27.56 -9.30 5.20
CA PRO A 197 -26.10 -9.20 5.05
C PRO A 197 -25.63 -7.74 5.04
N SER A 198 -24.72 -7.42 5.96
CA SER A 198 -24.12 -6.10 6.09
C SER A 198 -23.05 -5.91 5.00
N ARG A 199 -23.24 -4.89 4.17
CA ARG A 199 -22.27 -4.42 3.17
C ARG A 199 -20.93 -4.10 3.85
N CYS A 200 -19.85 -4.74 3.43
CA CYS A 200 -18.49 -4.33 3.78
C CYS A 200 -18.10 -3.09 2.95
N HIS A 201 -18.40 -1.90 3.47
CA HIS A 201 -17.82 -0.64 2.99
C HIS A 201 -16.82 -0.12 4.01
N HIS A 202 -15.52 -0.19 3.69
CA HIS A 202 -14.48 0.82 3.93
C HIS A 202 -13.10 0.17 4.08
N LEU A 203 -12.22 0.42 3.09
CA LEU A 203 -10.79 0.11 3.16
C LEU A 203 -10.12 1.09 4.12
N GLN A 204 -9.68 0.59 5.27
CA GLN A 204 -8.86 1.34 6.21
C GLN A 204 -7.42 1.42 5.70
N MET A 205 -6.89 2.64 5.58
CA MET A 205 -5.50 2.90 5.18
C MET A 205 -4.54 2.33 6.24
N SER A 206 -3.67 1.40 5.84
CA SER A 206 -2.62 0.84 6.69
C SER A 206 -1.43 1.79 6.70
N TRP A 207 -1.19 2.46 7.83
CA TRP A 207 0.07 3.14 8.08
C TRP A 207 1.06 2.15 8.70
N VAL A 208 2.21 1.96 8.07
CA VAL A 208 3.39 1.40 8.73
C VAL A 208 3.98 2.56 9.55
N SER A 209 3.43 2.78 10.75
CA SER A 209 3.90 3.84 11.64
C SER A 209 5.31 3.54 12.14
N PRO A 210 6.29 4.46 11.96
CA PRO A 210 7.54 4.40 12.68
C PRO A 210 7.28 4.86 14.12
N GLU A 211 6.86 3.95 15.00
CA GLU A 211 6.83 4.21 16.44
C GLU A 211 8.26 4.22 17.01
N THR A 212 9.10 5.15 16.52
CA THR A 212 10.41 5.52 17.10
C THR A 212 10.88 6.94 16.71
N LEU A 213 10.05 7.77 16.07
CA LEU A 213 10.44 9.16 15.76
C LEU A 213 10.39 10.09 16.99
N PRO A 214 11.42 10.91 17.25
CA PRO A 214 11.38 11.99 18.23
C PRO A 214 10.19 12.94 17.98
N ARG A 215 9.59 13.49 19.04
CA ARG A 215 8.38 14.34 18.95
C ARG A 215 8.54 15.56 18.03
N ASP A 216 9.77 16.01 17.78
CA ASP A 216 10.07 17.25 17.03
C ASP A 216 10.15 17.09 15.51
N THR A 217 10.06 15.87 14.95
CA THR A 217 10.07 15.63 13.49
C THR A 217 8.73 15.15 12.93
N ARG A 218 7.63 15.24 13.69
CA ARG A 218 6.30 14.88 13.19
C ARG A 218 5.86 15.91 12.13
N PRO A 219 5.66 15.52 10.85
CA PRO A 219 5.18 16.45 9.85
C PRO A 219 3.70 16.80 10.12
N ALA A 220 3.36 18.09 10.01
CA ALA A 220 2.06 18.67 10.37
C ALA A 220 0.83 18.12 9.62
N TRP A 221 1.01 17.24 8.62
CA TRP A 221 -0.12 16.58 7.93
C TRP A 221 -0.69 15.39 8.73
N ALA A 222 0.00 14.91 9.77
CA ALA A 222 -0.48 13.84 10.66
C ALA A 222 -1.66 14.27 11.57
N LEU A 223 -2.16 15.50 11.42
CA LEU A 223 -3.17 16.15 12.26
C LEU A 223 -4.34 16.67 11.41
N VAL A 224 -4.78 15.89 10.42
CA VAL A 224 -6.11 16.06 9.82
C VAL A 224 -7.06 15.12 10.57
N GLU A 225 -7.53 15.59 11.73
CA GLU A 225 -8.68 15.02 12.45
C GLU A 225 -9.96 15.18 11.60
N LEU A 226 -10.86 14.20 11.49
CA LEU A 226 -11.74 13.70 12.55
C LEU A 226 -12.63 14.78 13.20
N LEU A 227 -13.19 15.71 12.42
CA LEU A 227 -14.38 16.45 12.86
C LEU A 227 -15.43 16.49 11.73
N GLY A 228 -16.29 15.48 11.74
CA GLY A 228 -17.56 15.44 11.02
C GLY A 228 -18.65 14.88 11.94
N GLY A 229 -18.78 15.48 13.13
CA GLY A 229 -19.89 15.23 14.04
C GLY A 229 -20.99 16.26 13.80
N SER A 230 -22.11 15.83 13.25
CA SER A 230 -23.36 16.59 13.24
C SER A 230 -24.03 16.46 14.60
N GLU A 231 -24.17 17.57 15.33
CA GLU A 231 -25.15 17.71 16.41
C GLU A 231 -26.22 18.71 15.98
N ASP A 232 -27.46 18.24 15.89
CA ASP A 232 -28.67 19.07 15.82
C ASP A 232 -29.00 19.62 17.22
N PRO A 233 -29.44 20.88 17.37
CA PRO A 233 -29.93 21.43 18.63
C PRO A 233 -31.47 21.30 18.77
N PRO A 234 -32.01 21.51 19.99
CA PRO A 234 -33.30 20.96 20.44
C PRO A 234 -34.56 21.63 19.87
#